data_AF-A0A444MV57-F1
#
_entry.id   AF-A0A444MV57-F1
#
_cell.length_a   1.000
_cell.length_b   1.000
_cell.length_c   1.000
_cell.angle_alpha   90.00
_cell.angle_beta   90.00
_cell.angle_gamma   90.00
#
_symmetry.space_group_name_H-M   'P 1'
#
loop_
_entity.id
_entity.type
_entity.pdbx_description
1 polymer ?
#
loop_
_entity_poly.entity_id
_entity_poly.type
_entity_poly.pdbx_seq_one_letter_code
_entity_poly.pdbx_strand_id
1 'polypeptide(L)'
;MNHLFIRSGKLLVITAFIALSACNNASKTAETKTDSTAAVGAVPAATGQTGTLIGAWHDEAIKSEKGESIAYELISSGDKTYIQAITFVGKNLKLNDTPPITPSASELKKDGDKYTSIERPSEYYQIDKAGDLLIYDGTDMVAKCKKLI
;
A
#
# COMPACT_ATOMS: atom_id res chain seq x y z
N MET A 1 -34.61 -58.89 24.72
CA MET A 1 -33.90 -58.14 25.77
C MET A 1 -33.56 -56.78 25.17
N ASN A 2 -34.47 -55.79 25.24
CA ASN A 2 -34.57 -54.77 26.30
C ASN A 2 -33.23 -54.01 26.45
N HIS A 3 -33.06 -52.72 26.16
CA HIS A 3 -33.92 -51.58 26.48
C HIS A 3 -33.80 -50.40 25.51
N LEU A 4 -34.95 -49.75 25.36
CA LEU A 4 -35.23 -48.41 24.88
C LEU A 4 -34.73 -47.37 25.89
N PHE A 5 -34.07 -46.28 25.45
CA PHE A 5 -33.99 -45.04 26.21
C PHE A 5 -34.30 -43.84 25.32
N ILE A 6 -35.55 -43.38 25.44
CA ILE A 6 -36.02 -42.05 25.06
C ILE A 6 -35.66 -41.11 26.21
N ARG A 7 -35.02 -39.98 25.94
CA ARG A 7 -35.13 -38.81 26.81
C ARG A 7 -35.20 -37.51 26.01
N SER A 8 -36.39 -36.95 26.08
CA SER A 8 -36.85 -35.63 25.70
C SER A 8 -36.06 -34.54 26.40
N GLY A 9 -35.73 -33.47 25.68
CA GLY A 9 -35.17 -32.24 26.24
C GLY A 9 -35.41 -31.07 25.31
N LYS A 10 -36.65 -30.56 25.28
CA LYS A 10 -36.95 -29.23 24.76
C LYS A 10 -36.21 -28.21 25.64
N LEU A 11 -35.32 -27.41 25.07
CA LEU A 11 -34.95 -26.13 25.65
C LEU A 11 -34.98 -25.04 24.59
N LEU A 12 -35.76 -24.02 24.91
CA LEU A 12 -36.17 -22.86 24.16
C LEU A 12 -35.44 -21.67 24.79
N VAL A 13 -34.63 -20.93 24.04
CA VAL A 13 -34.07 -19.61 24.42
C VAL A 13 -33.84 -18.84 23.11
N ILE A 14 -34.78 -17.99 22.68
CA ILE A 14 -34.91 -16.55 22.95
C ILE A 14 -33.77 -15.71 22.32
N THR A 15 -34.14 -15.16 21.15
CA THR A 15 -33.81 -13.86 20.53
C THR A 15 -32.84 -12.90 21.23
N ALA A 16 -31.86 -12.41 20.46
CA ALA A 16 -31.29 -11.07 20.61
C ALA A 16 -31.46 -10.31 19.27
N PHE A 17 -32.39 -9.34 19.26
CA PHE A 17 -32.49 -8.32 18.23
C PHE A 17 -31.36 -7.32 18.44
N ILE A 18 -30.42 -7.22 17.51
CA ILE A 18 -29.48 -6.09 17.46
C ILE A 18 -30.14 -5.02 16.61
N ALA A 19 -30.63 -3.97 17.27
CA ALA A 19 -31.06 -2.75 16.64
C ALA A 19 -29.83 -2.04 16.04
N LEU A 20 -29.68 -2.10 14.72
CA LEU A 20 -28.79 -1.18 14.01
C LEU A 20 -29.52 0.16 13.89
N SER A 21 -29.06 1.12 14.67
CA SER A 21 -29.41 2.54 14.59
C SER A 21 -29.18 3.04 13.16
N ALA A 22 -30.25 3.23 12.40
CA ALA A 22 -30.22 3.99 11.17
C ALA A 22 -30.03 5.48 11.52
N CYS A 23 -28.80 5.98 11.38
CA CYS A 23 -28.54 7.42 11.39
C CYS A 23 -29.15 8.03 10.12
N ASN A 24 -30.26 8.72 10.31
CA ASN A 24 -30.91 9.55 9.31
C ASN A 24 -30.22 10.93 9.35
N ASN A 25 -29.44 11.29 8.32
CA ASN A 25 -29.03 12.67 8.09
C ASN A 25 -29.41 13.06 6.67
N ALA A 26 -30.50 13.82 6.59
CA ALA A 26 -30.95 14.47 5.37
C ALA A 26 -30.14 15.74 5.09
N SER A 27 -29.97 15.99 3.80
CA SER A 27 -29.82 17.29 3.12
C SER A 27 -28.41 17.82 2.82
N LYS A 28 -28.10 17.75 1.52
CA LYS A 28 -27.54 18.78 0.62
C LYS A 28 -26.45 19.71 1.16
N THR A 29 -25.25 19.59 0.57
CA THR A 29 -24.58 20.68 -0.17
C THR A 29 -23.71 20.04 -1.27
N ALA A 30 -23.90 20.49 -2.52
CA ALA A 30 -22.93 20.28 -3.58
C ALA A 30 -21.74 21.21 -3.31
N GLU A 31 -20.63 20.65 -2.84
CA GLU A 31 -19.36 21.35 -2.76
C GLU A 31 -18.44 20.80 -3.85
N THR A 32 -18.06 21.68 -4.78
CA THR A 32 -16.90 21.52 -5.64
C THR A 32 -15.67 21.35 -4.76
N LYS A 33 -15.29 20.11 -4.44
CA LYS A 33 -14.06 19.82 -3.69
C LYS A 33 -12.92 19.61 -4.68
N THR A 34 -12.11 20.65 -4.78
CA THR A 34 -10.72 20.61 -5.23
C THR A 34 -10.03 19.32 -4.79
N ASP A 35 -9.46 18.58 -5.74
CA ASP A 35 -8.63 17.39 -5.51
C ASP A 35 -7.54 17.72 -4.47
N SER A 36 -7.59 17.07 -3.31
CA SER A 36 -6.51 17.18 -2.32
C SER A 36 -5.30 16.38 -2.78
N THR A 37 -4.31 17.14 -3.26
CA THR A 37 -2.90 17.09 -2.85
C THR A 37 -2.55 16.01 -1.82
N ALA A 38 -1.51 15.23 -2.14
CA ALA A 38 -0.80 14.31 -1.25
C ALA A 38 -0.79 14.75 0.22
N ALA A 39 -1.16 13.85 1.14
CA ALA A 39 -0.81 13.99 2.55
C ALA A 39 -1.05 12.71 3.35
N VAL A 40 0.03 11.97 3.64
CA VAL A 40 0.32 11.65 5.04
C VAL A 40 1.57 12.42 5.40
N GLY A 41 1.40 13.63 5.93
CA GLY A 41 2.52 14.51 6.26
C GLY A 41 3.31 14.88 5.01
N ALA A 42 3.14 16.10 4.53
CA ALA A 42 4.26 16.71 3.85
C ALA A 42 5.40 16.75 4.89
N VAL A 43 6.21 15.69 4.97
CA VAL A 43 7.65 15.95 5.06
C VAL A 43 7.88 16.80 3.83
N PRO A 44 8.21 18.10 4.00
CA PRO A 44 8.54 18.93 2.85
C PRO A 44 9.53 18.14 2.00
N ALA A 45 9.45 18.24 0.68
CA ALA A 45 10.55 17.79 -0.17
C ALA A 45 11.84 18.39 0.40
N ALA A 46 12.59 17.62 1.20
CA ALA A 46 13.85 18.08 1.72
C ALA A 46 14.79 17.86 0.55
N THR A 47 15.24 18.99 0.01
CA THR A 47 15.86 19.16 -1.31
C THR A 47 14.84 19.16 -2.45
N GLY A 48 14.81 20.23 -3.25
CA GLY A 48 13.97 20.34 -4.46
C GLY A 48 14.42 19.41 -5.59
N GLN A 49 14.93 18.23 -5.25
CA GLN A 49 15.44 17.25 -6.17
C GLN A 49 14.27 16.45 -6.72
N THR A 50 14.18 16.42 -8.04
CA THR A 50 13.25 15.59 -8.79
C THR A 50 14.05 14.57 -9.58
N GLY A 51 13.40 13.51 -10.01
CA GLY A 51 13.99 12.55 -10.93
C GLY A 51 13.06 12.21 -12.07
N THR A 52 13.41 11.21 -12.85
CA THR A 52 12.55 10.56 -13.85
C THR A 52 11.96 9.30 -13.24
N LEU A 53 10.64 9.15 -13.29
CA LEU A 53 9.97 7.92 -12.89
C LEU A 53 10.35 6.78 -13.86
N ILE A 54 11.00 5.75 -13.32
CA ILE A 54 11.41 4.56 -14.07
C ILE A 54 10.29 3.51 -14.06
N GLY A 55 9.56 3.42 -12.95
CA GLY A 55 8.46 2.49 -12.78
C GLY A 55 7.72 2.71 -11.49
N ALA A 56 6.52 2.14 -11.41
CA ALA A 56 5.70 2.14 -10.21
C ALA A 56 5.03 0.78 -10.01
N TRP A 57 4.91 0.36 -8.74
CA TRP A 57 4.35 -0.94 -8.38
C TRP A 57 3.41 -0.85 -7.19
N HIS A 58 2.40 -1.70 -7.16
CA HIS A 58 1.42 -1.78 -6.07
C HIS A 58 1.01 -3.22 -5.80
N ASP A 59 0.84 -3.56 -4.53
CA ASP A 59 0.11 -4.76 -4.10
C ASP A 59 -1.11 -4.31 -3.28
N GLU A 60 -2.30 -4.78 -3.66
CA GLU A 60 -3.55 -4.44 -2.97
C GLU A 60 -3.57 -4.87 -1.51
N ALA A 61 -2.80 -5.91 -1.15
CA ALA A 61 -2.68 -6.43 0.20
C ALA A 61 -1.81 -5.55 1.11
N ILE A 62 -0.93 -4.72 0.54
CA ILE A 62 -0.05 -3.84 1.31
C ILE A 62 -0.77 -2.52 1.59
N LYS A 63 -1.01 -2.26 2.87
CA LYS A 63 -1.67 -1.04 3.37
C LYS A 63 -0.81 -0.31 4.38
N SER A 64 -0.97 1.00 4.45
CA SER A 64 -0.43 1.80 5.56
C SER A 64 -1.16 1.45 6.87
N GLU A 65 -0.62 1.88 8.00
CA GLU A 65 -1.28 1.73 9.31
C GLU A 65 -2.68 2.38 9.34
N LYS A 66 -2.93 3.36 8.46
CA LYS A 66 -4.22 4.04 8.30
C LYS A 66 -5.16 3.33 7.31
N GLY A 67 -4.74 2.20 6.75
CA GLY A 67 -5.49 1.43 5.75
C GLY A 67 -5.40 1.99 4.32
N GLU A 68 -4.50 2.93 4.05
CA GLU A 68 -4.32 3.49 2.71
C GLU A 68 -3.55 2.53 1.83
N SER A 69 -3.79 2.55 0.52
CA SER A 69 -2.99 1.77 -0.42
C SER A 69 -1.58 2.34 -0.52
N ILE A 70 -0.59 1.46 -0.66
CA ILE A 70 0.83 1.84 -0.84
C ILE A 70 1.28 1.47 -2.25
N ALA A 71 1.94 2.40 -2.94
CA ALA A 71 2.70 2.11 -4.15
C ALA A 71 4.17 2.44 -3.94
N TYR A 72 5.04 1.79 -4.70
CA TYR A 72 6.49 2.04 -4.71
C TYR A 72 6.86 2.69 -6.04
N GLU A 73 7.58 3.79 -5.99
CA GLU A 73 8.13 4.50 -7.16
C GLU A 73 9.64 4.27 -7.21
N LEU A 74 10.14 3.86 -8.39
CA LEU A 74 11.57 3.80 -8.67
C LEU A 74 11.94 5.00 -9.55
N ILE A 75 12.91 5.79 -9.09
CA ILE A 75 13.20 7.12 -9.64
C ILE A 75 14.69 7.21 -9.98
N SER A 76 15.02 7.69 -11.18
CA SER A 76 16.40 8.03 -11.55
C SER A 76 16.63 9.52 -11.42
N SER A 77 17.75 9.94 -10.82
CA SER A 77 18.17 11.34 -10.80
C SER A 77 19.68 11.43 -10.97
N GLY A 78 20.13 11.86 -12.15
CA GLY A 78 21.56 11.87 -12.47
C GLY A 78 22.11 10.44 -12.56
N ASP A 79 23.17 10.17 -11.82
CA ASP A 79 23.81 8.84 -11.70
C ASP A 79 23.18 7.96 -10.61
N LYS A 80 22.21 8.49 -9.87
CA LYS A 80 21.59 7.83 -8.72
C LYS A 80 20.22 7.27 -9.04
N THR A 81 19.85 6.23 -8.29
CA THR A 81 18.51 5.64 -8.30
C THR A 81 17.95 5.67 -6.90
N TYR A 82 16.65 5.91 -6.78
CA TYR A 82 15.93 5.98 -5.52
C TYR A 82 14.69 5.13 -5.59
N ILE A 83 14.27 4.59 -4.45
CA ILE A 83 12.94 4.02 -4.28
C ILE A 83 12.23 4.70 -3.13
N GLN A 84 10.95 5.00 -3.30
CA GLN A 84 10.11 5.58 -2.26
C GLN A 84 8.74 4.93 -2.26
N ALA A 85 8.16 4.80 -1.06
CA ALA A 85 6.77 4.43 -0.90
C ALA A 85 5.89 5.68 -0.89
N ILE A 86 4.76 5.62 -1.59
CA ILE A 86 3.72 6.65 -1.61
C ILE A 86 2.39 6.04 -1.20
N THR A 87 1.55 6.81 -0.52
CA THR A 87 0.19 6.39 -0.17
C THR A 87 -0.86 7.02 -1.06
N PHE A 88 -1.96 6.32 -1.29
CA PHE A 88 -3.10 6.86 -2.01
C PHE A 88 -4.42 6.29 -1.48
N VAL A 89 -5.48 7.07 -1.65
CA VAL A 89 -6.85 6.72 -1.27
C VAL A 89 -7.69 6.55 -2.53
N GLY A 90 -8.53 5.52 -2.56
CA GLY A 90 -9.38 5.20 -3.70
C GLY A 90 -8.74 4.21 -4.67
N LYS A 91 -9.30 4.14 -5.88
CA LYS A 91 -8.91 3.14 -6.90
C LYS A 91 -7.93 3.66 -7.95
N ASN A 92 -7.75 4.97 -8.02
CA ASN A 92 -6.94 5.62 -9.06
C ASN A 92 -5.70 6.23 -8.43
N LEU A 93 -4.52 5.81 -8.90
CA LEU A 93 -3.25 6.42 -8.58
C LEU A 93 -2.84 7.35 -9.72
N LYS A 94 -2.52 8.61 -9.40
CA LYS A 94 -1.91 9.56 -10.35
C LYS A 94 -0.41 9.55 -10.09
N LEU A 95 0.37 9.17 -11.10
CA LEU A 95 1.83 9.18 -11.08
C LEU A 95 2.34 10.42 -11.80
N ASN A 96 3.48 10.95 -11.34
CA ASN A 96 4.18 12.05 -11.98
C ASN A 96 5.41 11.51 -12.69
N ASP A 97 5.62 11.84 -13.97
CA ASP A 97 6.81 11.44 -14.72
C ASP A 97 8.10 12.02 -14.12
N THR A 98 7.98 13.16 -13.43
CA THR A 98 9.07 13.78 -12.69
C THR A 98 8.75 13.90 -11.19
N PRO A 99 8.71 12.77 -10.46
CA PRO A 99 8.32 12.79 -9.06
C PRO A 99 9.40 13.49 -8.23
N PRO A 100 9.01 14.21 -7.17
CA PRO A 100 9.96 14.67 -6.17
C PRO A 100 10.55 13.48 -5.43
N ILE A 101 11.86 13.51 -5.17
CA ILE A 101 12.51 12.53 -4.32
C ILE A 101 12.28 12.95 -2.88
N THR A 102 11.54 12.15 -2.12
CA THR A 102 11.21 12.48 -0.74
C THR A 102 12.38 12.17 0.20
N PRO A 103 12.40 12.77 1.41
CA PRO A 103 13.44 12.44 2.40
C PRO A 103 13.39 11.00 2.93
N SER A 104 12.29 10.29 2.68
CA SER A 104 12.14 8.87 3.00
C SER A 104 12.54 7.95 1.87
N ALA A 105 12.94 8.49 0.71
CA ALA A 105 13.46 7.70 -0.39
C ALA A 105 14.78 7.05 0.01
N SER A 106 14.96 5.78 -0.33
CA SER A 106 16.22 5.06 -0.12
C SER A 106 17.05 5.14 -1.39
N GLU A 107 18.33 5.52 -1.28
CA GLU A 107 19.25 5.50 -2.42
C GLU A 107 19.65 4.05 -2.72
N LEU A 108 19.70 3.72 -4.01
CA LEU A 108 19.89 2.35 -4.48
C LEU A 108 21.15 2.23 -5.33
N LYS A 109 21.93 1.18 -5.05
CA LYS A 109 22.93 0.68 -5.99
C LYS A 109 22.26 -0.32 -6.93
N LYS A 110 22.32 -0.06 -8.24
CA LYS A 110 21.83 -0.97 -9.28
C LYS A 110 22.92 -1.96 -9.73
N ASP A 111 22.54 -3.22 -9.88
CA ASP A 111 23.33 -4.30 -10.49
C ASP A 111 22.41 -5.21 -11.32
N GLY A 112 22.41 -5.03 -12.64
CA GLY A 112 21.43 -5.67 -13.52
C GLY A 112 19.99 -5.28 -13.15
N ASP A 113 19.16 -6.28 -12.85
CA ASP A 113 17.77 -6.11 -12.42
C ASP A 113 17.60 -6.00 -10.90
N LYS A 114 18.71 -6.02 -10.15
CA LYS A 114 18.74 -5.90 -8.70
C LYS A 114 19.08 -4.47 -8.27
N TYR A 115 18.40 -4.00 -7.25
CA TYR A 115 18.60 -2.70 -6.61
C TYR A 115 18.79 -2.91 -5.11
N THR A 116 19.95 -2.56 -4.56
CA THR A 116 20.24 -2.73 -3.14
C THR A 116 20.25 -1.37 -2.45
N SER A 117 19.57 -1.23 -1.31
CA SER A 117 19.65 0.01 -0.52
C SER A 117 21.08 0.24 -0.04
N ILE A 118 21.55 1.48 -0.18
CA ILE A 118 22.85 1.90 0.31
C ILE A 118 22.82 1.97 1.85
N GLU A 119 21.72 2.45 2.41
CA GLU A 119 21.54 2.65 3.85
C GLU A 119 21.27 1.35 4.60
N ARG A 120 20.55 0.41 3.96
CA ARG A 120 20.20 -0.91 4.52
C ARG A 120 20.54 -2.01 3.51
N PRO A 121 21.79 -2.51 3.46
CA PRO A 121 22.20 -3.50 2.46
C PRO A 121 21.48 -4.86 2.53
N SER A 122 20.77 -5.16 3.63
CA SER A 122 19.87 -6.33 3.71
C SER A 122 18.60 -6.12 2.89
N GLU A 123 18.16 -4.87 2.71
CA GLU A 123 16.99 -4.52 1.92
C GLU A 123 17.39 -4.37 0.44
N TYR A 124 16.80 -5.20 -0.40
CA TYR A 124 16.98 -5.09 -1.83
C TYR A 124 15.70 -5.42 -2.59
N TYR A 125 15.69 -4.96 -3.81
CA TYR A 125 14.58 -5.06 -4.72
C TYR A 125 15.05 -5.71 -5.99
N GLN A 126 14.19 -6.50 -6.62
CA GLN A 126 14.48 -7.13 -7.89
C GLN A 126 13.28 -7.01 -8.80
N ILE A 127 13.52 -6.58 -10.04
CA ILE A 127 12.50 -6.63 -11.08
C ILE A 127 12.53 -8.01 -11.70
N ASP A 128 11.42 -8.74 -11.62
CA ASP A 128 11.32 -10.07 -12.21
C ASP A 128 11.08 -10.01 -13.72
N LYS A 129 11.04 -11.17 -14.38
CA LYS A 129 10.82 -11.26 -15.83
C LYS A 129 9.45 -10.76 -16.29
N ALA A 130 8.46 -10.72 -15.39
CA ALA A 130 7.15 -10.13 -15.67
C ALA A 130 7.15 -8.60 -15.47
N GLY A 131 8.25 -8.05 -14.97
CA GLY A 131 8.37 -6.64 -14.61
C GLY A 131 7.81 -6.33 -13.23
N ASP A 132 7.41 -7.34 -12.44
CA ASP A 132 6.91 -7.14 -11.08
C ASP A 132 8.10 -6.83 -10.14
N LEU A 133 7.84 -6.02 -9.11
CA LEU A 133 8.82 -5.67 -8.09
C LEU A 133 8.77 -6.70 -6.97
N LEU A 134 9.90 -7.39 -6.75
CA LEU A 134 10.13 -8.24 -5.60
C LEU A 134 10.88 -7.45 -4.55
N ILE A 135 10.38 -7.44 -3.32
CA ILE A 135 11.01 -6.75 -2.18
C ILE A 135 11.55 -7.81 -1.23
N TYR A 136 12.80 -7.65 -0.81
CA TYR A 136 13.49 -8.56 0.09
C TYR A 136 14.05 -7.85 1.31
N ASP A 137 14.03 -8.53 2.45
CA ASP A 137 14.84 -8.20 3.62
C ASP A 137 15.70 -9.41 4.00
N GLY A 138 17.00 -9.31 3.73
CA GLY A 138 17.93 -10.42 3.84
C GLY A 138 17.60 -11.54 2.84
N THR A 139 17.32 -12.74 3.35
CA THR A 139 16.98 -13.89 2.49
C THR A 139 15.49 -13.99 2.18
N ASP A 140 14.66 -13.20 2.87
CA ASP A 140 13.21 -13.36 2.85
C ASP A 140 12.58 -12.40 1.85
N MET A 141 11.76 -12.95 0.95
CA MET A 141 10.93 -12.14 0.07
C MET A 141 9.73 -11.66 0.88
N VAL A 142 9.68 -10.35 1.17
CA VAL A 142 8.64 -9.75 2.01
C VAL A 142 7.40 -9.34 1.22
N ALA A 143 7.56 -9.04 -0.07
CA ALA A 143 6.45 -8.63 -0.93
C ALA A 143 6.73 -8.88 -2.42
N LYS A 144 5.64 -9.02 -3.19
CA LYS A 144 5.65 -8.97 -4.65
C LYS A 144 4.60 -7.97 -5.13
N CYS A 145 5.06 -6.82 -5.61
CA CYS A 145 4.20 -5.74 -6.07
C CYS A 145 4.01 -5.80 -7.59
N LYS A 146 2.78 -5.62 -8.05
CA LYS A 146 2.42 -5.64 -9.46
C LYS A 146 2.84 -4.38 -10.18
N LYS A 147 3.42 -4.55 -11.36
CA LYS A 147 3.81 -3.45 -12.23
C LYS A 147 2.59 -2.62 -12.65
N LEU A 148 2.67 -1.30 -12.48
CA LEU A 148 1.65 -0.36 -12.93
C LEU A 148 2.03 0.29 -14.27
N ILE A 149 3.30 0.65 -14.45
CA ILE A 149 3.88 1.26 -15.66
C ILE A 149 5.27 0.72 -15.93
#